data_AF-A0A2T1NPH5-F1
#
_entry.id   AF-A0A2T1NPH5-F1
#
_cell.length_a   1.000
_cell.length_b   1.000
_cell.length_c   1.000
_cell.angle_alpha   90.00
_cell.angle_beta   90.00
_cell.angle_gamma   90.00
#
_symmetry.space_group_name_H-M   'P 1'
#
loop_
_entity.id
_entity.type
_entity.pdbx_description
1 polymer ?
#
loop_
_entity_poly.entity_id
_entity_poly.type
_entity_poly.pdbx_seq_one_letter_code
_entity_poly.pdbx_strand_id
1 'polypeptide(L)'
;MANKRDLKKDINYVLGDIIEAVYIWEYANTDKDTKESEKIIDDAITTFDELIAKVNAKDVENKKVHFKGIQQELEDKGRALIERINKLG
;
A
#
# COMPACT_ATOMS: atom_id res chain seq x y z
N MET A 1 -5.92 10.78 -18.02
CA MET A 1 -6.48 10.91 -16.64
C MET A 1 -6.57 9.51 -16.08
N ALA A 2 -5.91 9.23 -14.95
CA ALA A 2 -6.11 7.97 -14.24
C ALA A 2 -7.60 7.87 -13.92
N ASN A 3 -8.29 6.97 -14.63
CA ASN A 3 -9.68 6.68 -14.32
C ASN A 3 -9.71 5.72 -13.13
N LYS A 4 -10.89 5.51 -12.53
CA LYS A 4 -11.07 4.63 -11.36
C LYS A 4 -10.37 3.26 -11.49
N ARG A 5 -10.30 2.70 -12.70
CA ARG A 5 -9.65 1.40 -12.95
C ARG A 5 -8.13 1.50 -12.81
N ASP A 6 -7.52 2.56 -13.32
CA ASP A 6 -6.07 2.74 -13.29
C ASP A 6 -5.62 2.98 -11.84
N LEU A 7 -6.34 3.81 -11.07
CA LEU A 7 -6.02 4.02 -9.65
C LEU A 7 -6.11 2.72 -8.82
N LYS A 8 -7.07 1.83 -9.11
CA LYS A 8 -7.11 0.51 -8.46
C LYS A 8 -5.91 -0.37 -8.80
N LYS A 9 -5.45 -0.30 -10.06
CA LYS A 9 -4.25 -1.02 -10.48
C LYS A 9 -3.03 -0.47 -9.77
N ASP A 10 -2.90 0.85 -9.69
CA ASP A 10 -1.78 1.50 -9.01
C ASP A 10 -1.74 1.11 -7.52
N ILE A 11 -2.89 1.12 -6.82
CA ILE A 11 -2.98 0.64 -5.43
C ILE A 11 -2.55 -0.83 -5.31
N ASN A 12 -3.01 -1.70 -6.23
CA ASN A 12 -2.69 -3.12 -6.21
C ASN A 12 -1.20 -3.38 -6.48
N TYR A 13 -0.62 -2.71 -7.48
CA TYR A 13 0.79 -2.87 -7.84
C TYR A 13 1.69 -2.32 -6.74
N VAL A 14 1.45 -1.08 -6.27
CA VAL A 14 2.33 -0.47 -5.26
C VAL A 14 2.32 -1.27 -3.95
N LEU A 15 1.14 -1.63 -3.43
CA LEU A 15 1.07 -2.38 -2.17
C LEU A 15 1.47 -3.85 -2.35
N GLY A 16 1.22 -4.43 -3.52
CA GLY A 16 1.70 -5.77 -3.89
C GLY A 16 3.22 -5.84 -3.92
N ASP A 17 3.89 -4.89 -4.59
CA ASP A 17 5.35 -4.80 -4.66
C ASP A 17 5.97 -4.60 -3.27
N ILE A 18 5.30 -3.84 -2.38
CA ILE A 18 5.73 -3.66 -0.99
C ILE A 18 5.65 -4.98 -0.22
N ILE A 19 4.54 -5.73 -0.35
CA ILE A 19 4.40 -7.05 0.30
C ILE A 19 5.45 -8.02 -0.25
N GLU A 20 5.69 -8.02 -1.56
CA GLU A 20 6.75 -8.85 -2.17
C GLU A 20 8.14 -8.49 -1.62
N ALA A 21 8.44 -7.20 -1.46
CA ALA A 21 9.69 -6.75 -0.85
C ALA A 21 9.85 -7.25 0.60
N VAL A 22 8.76 -7.33 1.37
CA VAL A 22 8.80 -7.94 2.71
C VAL A 22 9.14 -9.43 2.62
N TYR A 23 8.50 -10.18 1.74
CA TYR A 23 8.82 -11.61 1.55
C TYR A 23 10.27 -11.83 1.12
N ILE A 24 10.79 -11.01 0.21
CA ILE A 24 12.20 -11.05 -0.19
C ILE A 24 13.11 -10.84 1.03
N TRP A 25 12.76 -9.90 1.92
CA TRP A 25 13.52 -9.67 3.15
C TRP A 25 13.45 -10.90 4.07
N GLU A 26 12.29 -11.50 4.29
CA GLU A 26 12.14 -12.71 5.11
C GLU A 26 12.95 -13.89 4.55
N TYR A 27 12.92 -14.10 3.23
CA TYR A 27 13.71 -15.14 2.57
C TYR A 27 15.22 -14.90 2.69
N ALA A 28 15.66 -13.64 2.72
CA ALA A 28 17.06 -13.28 2.91
C ALA A 28 17.50 -13.33 4.39
N ASN A 29 16.56 -13.33 5.34
CA ASN A 29 16.79 -13.22 6.79
C ASN A 29 16.11 -14.38 7.56
N THR A 30 16.32 -15.62 7.12
CA THR A 30 15.68 -16.82 7.70
C THR A 30 15.98 -17.07 9.19
N ASP A 31 17.00 -16.40 9.72
CA ASP A 31 17.44 -16.45 11.12
C ASP A 31 16.80 -15.36 12.01
N LYS A 32 16.08 -14.39 11.42
CA LYS A 32 15.39 -13.30 12.14
C LYS A 32 13.93 -13.66 12.48
N ASP A 33 13.39 -13.00 13.50
CA ASP A 33 11.97 -13.06 13.84
C ASP A 33 11.12 -12.32 12.80
N THR A 34 9.99 -12.91 12.40
CA THR A 34 9.14 -12.42 11.31
C THR A 34 7.95 -11.58 11.79
N LYS A 35 7.77 -11.33 13.10
CA LYS A 35 6.57 -10.64 13.58
C LYS A 35 6.45 -9.21 13.06
N GLU A 36 7.57 -8.49 12.98
CA GLU A 36 7.56 -7.11 12.48
C GLU A 36 7.39 -7.04 10.95
N SER A 37 7.92 -8.01 10.20
CA SER A 37 7.70 -8.13 8.76
C SER A 37 6.24 -8.52 8.45
N GLU A 38 5.68 -9.51 9.16
CA GLU A 38 4.27 -9.89 9.08
C GLU A 38 3.35 -8.69 9.35
N LYS A 39 3.67 -7.87 10.36
CA LYS A 39 2.91 -6.66 10.65
C LYS A 39 2.96 -5.63 9.52
N ILE A 40 4.06 -5.53 8.78
CA ILE A 40 4.13 -4.65 7.60
C ILE A 40 3.19 -5.16 6.50
N ILE A 41 3.08 -6.49 6.32
CA ILE A 41 2.15 -7.10 5.37
C ILE A 41 0.70 -6.79 5.78
N ASP A 42 0.35 -6.99 7.05
CA ASP A 42 -0.99 -6.70 7.57
C ASP A 42 -1.39 -5.22 7.38
N ASP A 43 -0.45 -4.31 7.63
CA ASP A 43 -0.68 -2.87 7.45
C ASP A 43 -0.78 -2.48 5.97
N ALA A 44 -0.06 -3.18 5.07
CA ALA A 44 -0.20 -3.01 3.63
C ALA A 44 -1.57 -3.48 3.13
N ILE A 45 -2.07 -4.63 3.61
CA ILE A 45 -3.41 -5.15 3.29
C ILE A 45 -4.50 -4.21 3.83
N THR A 46 -4.36 -3.74 5.07
CA THR A 46 -5.29 -2.77 5.66
C THR A 46 -5.34 -1.48 4.83
N THR A 47 -4.17 -0.97 4.43
CA THR A 47 -4.07 0.20 3.56
C THR A 47 -4.74 -0.05 2.21
N PHE A 48 -4.57 -1.24 1.62
CA PHE A 48 -5.22 -1.63 0.37
C PHE A 48 -6.74 -1.54 0.49
N ASP A 49 -7.31 -2.18 1.52
CA ASP A 49 -8.75 -2.21 1.74
C ASP A 49 -9.34 -0.80 1.93
N GLU A 50 -8.68 0.03 2.74
CA GLU A 50 -9.08 1.42 2.95
C GLU A 50 -9.10 2.24 1.66
N LEU A 51 -8.01 2.17 0.87
CA LEU A 51 -7.90 2.92 -0.38
C LEU A 51 -8.91 2.41 -1.42
N ILE A 52 -9.11 1.09 -1.54
CA ILE A 52 -10.11 0.52 -2.45
C ILE A 52 -11.53 0.92 -2.05
N ALA A 53 -11.85 0.97 -0.76
CA ALA A 53 -13.13 1.48 -0.27
C ALA A 53 -13.34 2.95 -0.70
N LYS A 54 -12.33 3.80 -0.49
CA LYS A 54 -12.35 5.21 -0.91
C LYS A 54 -12.52 5.37 -2.43
N VAL A 55 -11.82 4.56 -3.23
CA VAL A 55 -11.97 4.57 -4.70
C VAL A 55 -13.37 4.14 -5.13
N ASN A 56 -14.04 3.29 -4.34
CA ASN A 56 -15.38 2.81 -4.63
C ASN A 56 -16.52 3.69 -4.12
N ALA A 57 -16.22 4.72 -3.31
CA ALA A 57 -17.20 5.68 -2.84
C ALA A 57 -18.02 6.28 -4.00
N LYS A 58 -19.34 6.25 -3.86
CA LYS A 58 -20.29 6.70 -4.90
C LYS A 58 -20.70 8.16 -4.73
N ASP A 59 -20.71 8.64 -3.49
CA ASP A 59 -21.15 9.98 -3.14
C ASP A 59 -19.94 10.89 -2.92
N VAL A 60 -19.45 11.45 -4.03
CA VAL A 60 -18.25 12.29 -4.02
C VAL A 60 -18.47 13.52 -4.87
N GLU A 61 -18.42 14.68 -4.24
CA GLU A 61 -18.72 15.97 -4.87
C GLU A 61 -17.76 16.30 -6.02
N ASN A 62 -16.45 16.11 -5.80
CA ASN A 62 -15.42 16.34 -6.81
C ASN A 62 -14.51 15.12 -7.00
N LYS A 63 -14.85 14.27 -7.98
CA LYS A 63 -14.09 13.05 -8.31
C LYS A 63 -12.62 13.29 -8.63
N LYS A 64 -12.28 14.43 -9.26
CA LYS A 64 -10.91 14.75 -9.63
C LYS A 64 -10.06 15.01 -8.39
N VAL A 65 -10.57 15.84 -7.47
CA VAL A 65 -9.90 16.13 -6.19
C VAL A 65 -9.82 14.87 -5.34
N HIS A 66 -10.90 14.08 -5.29
CA HIS A 66 -10.95 12.82 -4.56
C HIS A 66 -9.90 11.81 -5.01
N PHE A 67 -9.85 11.49 -6.30
CA PHE A 67 -8.87 10.53 -6.82
C PHE A 67 -7.43 11.03 -6.68
N LYS A 68 -7.19 12.33 -6.80
CA LYS A 68 -5.87 12.92 -6.50
C LYS A 68 -5.49 12.74 -5.03
N GLY A 69 -6.43 12.94 -4.11
CA GLY A 69 -6.21 12.73 -2.69
C GLY A 69 -5.85 11.28 -2.35
N ILE A 70 -6.55 10.31 -2.95
CA ILE A 70 -6.25 8.88 -2.78
C ILE A 70 -4.85 8.55 -3.33
N GLN A 71 -4.46 9.12 -4.46
CA GLN A 71 -3.12 8.91 -5.01
C GLN A 71 -2.04 9.44 -4.06
N GLN A 72 -2.22 10.63 -3.49
CA GLN A 72 -1.30 11.17 -2.49
C GLN A 72 -1.24 10.28 -1.25
N GLU A 73 -2.38 9.80 -0.77
CA GLU A 73 -2.44 8.91 0.39
C GLU A 73 -1.74 7.56 0.13
N LEU A 74 -1.87 7.01 -1.09
CA LEU A 74 -1.13 5.82 -1.52
C LEU A 74 0.39 6.08 -1.48
N GLU A 75 0.84 7.21 -2.01
CA GLU A 75 2.26 7.57 -2.02
C GLU A 75 2.81 7.73 -0.59
N ASP A 76 2.08 8.43 0.28
CA ASP A 76 2.51 8.70 1.65
C ASP A 76 2.56 7.41 2.49
N LYS A 77 1.50 6.59 2.42
CA LYS A 77 1.45 5.31 3.14
C LYS A 77 2.43 4.29 2.58
N GLY A 78 2.58 4.24 1.26
CA GLY A 78 3.56 3.38 0.59
C GLY A 78 4.99 3.70 1.03
N ARG A 79 5.36 5.00 1.09
CA ARG A 79 6.66 5.43 1.62
C ARG A 79 6.86 5.02 3.08
N ALA A 80 5.84 5.20 3.92
CA ALA A 80 5.91 4.82 5.33
C ALA A 80 6.12 3.30 5.52
N LEU A 81 5.50 2.47 4.68
CA LEU A 81 5.73 1.02 4.69
C LEU A 81 7.14 0.66 4.25
N ILE A 82 7.65 1.26 3.17
CA ILE A 82 9.03 1.06 2.70
C ILE A 82 10.05 1.46 3.77
N GLU A 83 9.82 2.57 4.46
CA GLU A 83 10.68 2.99 5.58
C GLU A 83 10.70 1.97 6.73
N ARG A 84 9.58 1.27 6.98
CA ARG A 84 9.54 0.20 7.98
C ARG A 84 10.32 -1.02 7.53
N ILE A 85 10.23 -1.40 6.26
CA ILE A 85 11.04 -2.49 5.69
C ILE A 85 12.53 -2.18 5.88
N ASN A 86 12.96 -0.96 5.53
CA ASN A 86 14.35 -0.54 5.69
C ASN A 86 14.85 -0.55 7.16
N LYS A 87 13.93 -0.51 8.13
CA LYS A 87 14.24 -0.56 9.57
C LYS A 87 14.28 -1.98 10.13
N LEU A 88 13.87 -3.00 9.36
CA LEU A 88 14.00 -4.42 9.76
C LEU A 88 15.48 -4.86 9.83
N GLY A 89 16.35 -4.12 9.12
CA GLY A 89 17.80 -4.25 9.19
C GLY A 89 18.37 -5.40 8.38
#